data_AF-A0A9E7KK19-F1
#
_entry.id   AF-A0A9E7KK19-F1
#
_cell.length_a   1.000
_cell.length_b   1.000
_cell.length_c   1.000
_cell.angle_alpha   90.00
_cell.angle_beta   90.00
_cell.angle_gamma   90.00
#
_symmetry.space_group_name_H-M   'P 1'
#
loop_
_entity.id
_entity.type
_entity.pdbx_description
1 polymer ?
#
loop_
_entity_poly.entity_id
_entity_poly.type
_entity_poly.pdbx_seq_one_letter_code
_entity_poly.pdbx_strand_id
1 'polypeptide(L)'
;MWRRACVASCRPALRKLHASSAAALAPVVNTPRLSFSSSASGDGSLKKRVEDVMPIATGLEREELEAELEGKKRFDMDAPVGPFGTKEAPAVIQSYYDKRIVGCPGGEGEDEHDVVWFWLEKGKPHECPVCSQYFVLEVIGEGGPPDGHGDEDDH
;
A
#
# COMPACT_ATOMS: atom_id res chain seq x y z
N MET A 1 -13.57 -8.06 7.12
CA MET A 1 -14.06 -9.17 6.26
C MET A 1 -12.87 -9.89 5.62
N TRP A 2 -12.60 -11.15 5.99
CA TRP A 2 -11.48 -11.93 5.44
C TRP A 2 -11.94 -12.68 4.18
N ARG A 3 -11.18 -12.57 3.08
CA ARG A 3 -11.39 -13.42 1.90
C ARG A 3 -10.10 -14.16 1.58
N ARG A 4 -10.19 -15.49 1.52
CA ARG A 4 -9.16 -16.40 0.98
C ARG A 4 -9.21 -16.38 -0.55
N ALA A 5 -8.04 -16.34 -1.17
CA ALA A 5 -7.87 -16.45 -2.62
C ALA A 5 -7.89 -17.93 -3.06
N CYS A 6 -8.74 -18.25 -4.05
CA CYS A 6 -8.71 -19.52 -4.77
C CYS A 6 -7.74 -19.39 -5.96
N VAL A 7 -6.72 -20.24 -6.01
CA VAL A 7 -5.84 -20.39 -7.18
C VAL A 7 -6.50 -21.36 -8.16
N ALA A 8 -6.95 -20.85 -9.30
CA ALA A 8 -7.37 -21.66 -10.43
C ALA A 8 -6.29 -21.63 -11.51
N SER A 9 -5.58 -22.74 -11.67
CA SER A 9 -4.73 -23.04 -12.81
C SER A 9 -5.57 -23.73 -13.89
N CYS A 10 -5.55 -23.22 -15.14
CA CYS A 10 -5.87 -24.02 -16.33
C CYS A 10 -5.41 -23.36 -17.64
N ARG A 11 -4.29 -23.88 -18.14
CA ARG A 11 -3.86 -24.16 -19.54
C ARG A 11 -4.31 -23.23 -20.70
N PRO A 12 -3.38 -22.65 -21.47
CA PRO A 12 -3.69 -22.10 -22.79
C PRO A 12 -3.79 -23.20 -23.87
N ALA A 13 -4.79 -23.08 -24.74
CA ALA A 13 -4.97 -23.92 -25.93
C ALA A 13 -4.07 -23.44 -27.09
N LEU A 14 -3.32 -24.38 -27.65
CA LEU A 14 -2.42 -24.17 -28.79
C LEU A 14 -3.24 -24.03 -30.09
N ARG A 15 -3.18 -22.89 -30.78
CA ARG A 15 -3.70 -22.74 -32.15
C ARG A 15 -2.54 -22.73 -33.15
N LYS A 16 -2.52 -23.72 -34.04
CA LYS A 16 -1.61 -23.79 -35.20
C LYS A 16 -2.03 -22.74 -36.23
N LEU A 17 -1.08 -21.93 -36.70
CA LEU A 17 -1.25 -21.08 -37.88
C LEU A 17 -0.51 -21.74 -39.05
N HIS A 18 -1.19 -21.85 -40.19
CA HIS A 18 -0.61 -22.32 -41.45
C HIS A 18 0.31 -21.24 -42.04
N ALA A 19 1.50 -21.66 -42.45
CA ALA A 19 2.43 -20.85 -43.22
C ALA A 19 2.10 -20.94 -44.71
N SER A 20 2.00 -19.79 -45.37
CA SER A 20 2.05 -19.69 -46.83
C SER A 20 3.29 -18.89 -47.21
N SER A 21 4.25 -19.57 -47.84
CA SER A 21 5.44 -18.96 -48.44
C SER A 21 5.07 -18.17 -49.68
N ALA A 22 5.52 -16.91 -49.74
CA ALA A 22 5.69 -16.18 -50.99
C ALA A 22 7.06 -15.49 -50.93
N ALA A 23 7.98 -15.96 -51.78
CA ALA A 23 9.29 -15.37 -51.97
C ALA A 23 9.16 -14.15 -52.88
N ALA A 24 9.56 -12.97 -52.39
CA ALA A 24 9.76 -11.79 -53.21
C ALA A 24 11.18 -11.27 -52.97
N LEU A 25 11.98 -11.26 -54.04
CA LEU A 25 13.34 -10.75 -54.06
C LEU A 25 13.29 -9.21 -54.07
N ALA A 26 13.77 -8.58 -53.01
CA ALA A 26 13.91 -7.13 -52.91
C ALA A 26 15.39 -6.71 -53.07
N PRO A 27 15.67 -5.56 -53.70
CA PRO A 27 17.03 -5.12 -53.98
C PRO A 27 17.77 -4.67 -52.70
N VAL A 28 19.07 -4.95 -52.67
CA VAL A 28 20.01 -4.52 -51.62
C VAL A 28 20.12 -2.99 -51.66
N VAL A 29 19.69 -2.34 -50.59
CA VAL A 29 19.93 -0.91 -50.33
C VAL A 29 20.83 -0.84 -49.10
N ASN A 30 22.09 -0.44 -49.33
CA ASN A 30 23.10 -0.34 -48.28
C ASN A 30 22.84 0.91 -47.44
N THR A 31 22.01 0.79 -46.41
CA THR A 31 21.87 1.81 -45.37
C THR A 31 22.81 1.49 -44.21
N PRO A 32 23.52 2.48 -43.63
CA PRO A 32 24.33 2.23 -42.45
C PRO A 32 23.39 1.87 -41.30
N ARG A 33 23.35 0.59 -40.94
CA ARG A 33 22.66 0.12 -39.74
C ARG A 33 23.44 0.62 -38.53
N LEU A 34 22.95 1.69 -37.91
CA LEU A 34 23.32 2.02 -36.53
C LEU A 34 22.97 0.81 -35.67
N SER A 35 23.99 0.07 -35.28
CA SER A 35 23.86 -1.08 -34.41
C SER A 35 23.67 -0.55 -33.00
N PHE A 36 22.42 -0.28 -32.62
CA PHE A 36 22.09 -0.11 -31.21
C PHE A 36 22.31 -1.47 -30.55
N SER A 37 23.41 -1.60 -29.82
CA SER A 37 23.61 -2.73 -28.93
C SER A 37 22.60 -2.58 -27.80
N SER A 38 21.43 -3.18 -27.95
CA SER A 38 20.58 -3.47 -26.81
C SER A 38 21.31 -4.51 -25.98
N SER A 39 22.11 -4.06 -25.02
CA SER A 39 22.59 -4.90 -23.93
C SER A 39 21.35 -5.46 -23.24
N ALA A 40 21.02 -6.70 -23.55
CA ALA A 40 20.16 -7.53 -22.74
C ALA A 40 20.90 -7.75 -21.41
N SER A 41 20.75 -6.79 -20.50
CA SER A 41 21.33 -6.87 -19.17
C SER A 41 20.63 -8.00 -18.44
N GLY A 42 21.46 -8.98 -18.08
CA GLY A 42 21.04 -10.23 -17.49
C GLY A 42 20.25 -10.05 -16.21
N ASP A 43 19.45 -11.09 -15.95
CA ASP A 43 18.76 -11.39 -14.71
C ASP A 43 19.78 -11.57 -13.57
N GLY A 44 20.31 -10.44 -13.11
CA GLY A 44 20.97 -10.29 -11.82
C GLY A 44 20.09 -9.38 -11.00
N SER A 45 19.91 -9.71 -9.72
CA SER A 45 19.18 -8.92 -8.72
C SER A 45 19.83 -7.54 -8.52
N LEU A 46 19.76 -6.69 -9.54
CA LEU A 46 20.04 -5.28 -9.46
C LEU A 46 18.77 -4.65 -8.88
N LYS A 47 18.92 -3.97 -7.74
CA LYS A 47 17.86 -3.14 -7.18
C LYS A 47 17.51 -2.11 -8.26
N LYS A 48 16.36 -2.29 -8.91
CA LYS A 48 15.84 -1.34 -9.90
C LYS A 48 15.71 0.01 -9.19
N ARG A 49 16.20 1.06 -9.82
CA ARG A 49 15.95 2.42 -9.32
C ARG A 49 14.69 2.98 -9.97
N VAL A 50 14.14 4.06 -9.40
CA VAL A 50 12.98 4.70 -10.01
C VAL A 50 13.30 5.24 -11.39
N GLU A 51 14.53 5.70 -11.62
CA GLU A 51 14.96 6.19 -12.93
C GLU A 51 14.88 5.12 -14.03
N ASP A 52 15.01 3.83 -13.68
CA ASP A 52 14.93 2.72 -14.62
C ASP A 52 13.47 2.40 -15.02
N VAL A 53 12.51 2.73 -14.15
CA VAL A 53 11.08 2.45 -14.35
C VAL A 53 10.38 3.67 -14.96
N MET A 54 10.56 4.84 -14.34
CA MET A 54 9.95 6.09 -14.77
C MET A 54 10.90 7.28 -14.49
N PRO A 55 11.74 7.67 -15.47
CA PRO A 55 12.82 8.65 -15.27
C PRO A 55 12.35 10.09 -15.00
N ILE A 56 11.08 10.39 -15.25
CA ILE A 56 10.50 11.72 -15.03
C ILE A 56 9.66 11.81 -13.74
N ALA A 57 9.63 10.76 -12.93
CA ALA A 57 8.90 10.74 -11.66
C ALA A 57 9.52 11.73 -10.67
N THR A 58 8.70 12.60 -10.05
CA THR A 58 9.17 13.59 -9.07
C THR A 58 8.19 13.73 -7.90
N GLY A 59 8.65 14.29 -6.78
CA GLY A 59 7.81 14.49 -5.59
C GLY A 59 7.30 13.18 -4.97
N LEU A 60 6.04 13.17 -4.53
CA LEU A 60 5.39 12.03 -3.87
C LEU A 60 5.27 10.80 -4.77
N GLU A 61 5.10 11.00 -6.08
CA GLU A 61 5.06 9.91 -7.07
C GLU A 61 6.39 9.13 -7.06
N ARG A 62 7.52 9.83 -7.00
CA ARG A 62 8.84 9.19 -6.90
C ARG A 62 8.99 8.44 -5.58
N GLU A 63 8.58 9.04 -4.46
CA GLU A 63 8.68 8.40 -3.13
C GLU A 63 7.84 7.13 -3.02
N GLU A 64 6.65 7.11 -3.62
CA GLU A 64 5.79 5.93 -3.65
C GLU A 64 6.46 4.80 -4.46
N LEU A 65 6.98 5.11 -5.65
CA LEU A 65 7.70 4.14 -6.49
C LEU A 65 8.98 3.61 -5.82
N GLU A 66 9.73 4.46 -5.11
CA GLU A 66 10.90 4.03 -4.34
C GLU A 66 10.52 2.99 -3.28
N ALA A 67 9.44 3.26 -2.53
CA ALA A 67 8.95 2.33 -1.52
C ALA A 67 8.48 1.00 -2.15
N GLU A 68 7.74 1.06 -3.27
CA GLU A 68 7.26 -0.12 -3.97
C GLU A 68 8.40 -1.00 -4.50
N LEU A 69 9.48 -0.39 -5.01
CA LEU A 69 10.68 -1.10 -5.45
C LEU A 69 11.44 -1.75 -4.28
N GLU A 70 11.37 -1.18 -3.09
CA GLU A 70 11.83 -1.81 -1.84
C GLU A 70 10.85 -2.87 -1.29
N GLY A 71 9.67 -3.01 -1.88
CA GLY A 71 8.61 -3.91 -1.41
C GLY A 71 7.87 -3.40 -0.17
N LYS A 72 7.92 -2.09 0.11
CA LYS A 72 7.22 -1.44 1.23
C LYS A 72 6.11 -0.54 0.69
N LYS A 73 5.08 -0.30 1.50
CA LYS A 73 4.06 0.72 1.19
C LYS A 73 4.48 2.05 1.82
N ARG A 74 4.49 3.13 1.03
CA ARG A 74 4.84 4.48 1.52
C ARG A 74 3.80 5.02 2.53
N PHE A 75 2.52 4.74 2.26
CA PHE A 75 1.39 5.11 3.09
C PHE A 75 0.64 3.85 3.55
N ASP A 76 0.33 3.79 4.84
CA ASP A 76 -0.51 2.74 5.40
C ASP A 76 -1.99 3.11 5.22
N MET A 77 -2.58 2.61 4.13
CA MET A 77 -4.00 2.79 3.82
C MET A 77 -4.87 1.66 4.37
N ASP A 78 -4.25 0.61 4.90
CA ASP A 78 -4.98 -0.56 5.37
C ASP A 78 -5.62 -0.25 6.74
N ALA A 79 -6.77 -0.85 7.02
CA ALA A 79 -7.38 -0.73 8.34
C ALA A 79 -6.51 -1.48 9.37
N PRO A 80 -6.30 -0.93 10.58
CA PRO A 80 -5.58 -1.63 11.63
C PRO A 80 -6.29 -2.94 11.97
N VAL A 81 -5.56 -4.05 11.93
CA VAL A 81 -6.08 -5.39 12.24
C VAL A 81 -5.42 -5.88 13.53
N GLY A 82 -6.24 -6.24 14.52
CA GLY A 82 -5.77 -6.74 15.81
C GLY A 82 -6.84 -7.57 16.52
N PRO A 83 -6.50 -8.18 17.66
CA PRO A 83 -7.48 -8.86 18.50
C PRO A 83 -8.49 -7.86 19.09
N PHE A 84 -9.59 -8.39 19.64
CA PHE A 84 -10.55 -7.59 20.36
C PHE A 84 -9.89 -6.94 21.58
N GLY A 85 -9.99 -5.61 21.67
CA GLY A 85 -9.34 -4.82 22.71
C GLY A 85 -10.06 -4.93 24.05
N THR A 86 -9.38 -5.46 25.06
CA THR A 86 -9.87 -5.54 26.44
C THR A 86 -9.22 -4.44 27.29
N LYS A 87 -9.69 -4.25 28.53
CA LYS A 87 -9.14 -3.24 29.43
C LYS A 87 -7.67 -3.51 29.77
N GLU A 88 -7.30 -4.78 29.88
CA GLU A 88 -5.95 -5.24 30.17
C GLU A 88 -5.07 -5.27 28.92
N ALA A 89 -5.65 -5.62 27.76
CA ALA A 89 -4.98 -5.67 26.47
C ALA A 89 -5.77 -4.85 25.43
N PRO A 90 -5.63 -3.51 25.43
CA PRO A 90 -6.39 -2.64 24.53
C PRO A 90 -5.91 -2.79 23.08
N ALA A 91 -6.79 -2.45 22.14
CA ALA A 91 -6.44 -2.35 20.73
C ALA A 91 -5.57 -1.11 20.50
N VAL A 92 -4.31 -1.33 20.13
CA VAL A 92 -3.34 -0.27 19.89
C VAL A 92 -3.50 0.27 18.47
N ILE A 93 -3.76 1.57 18.36
CA ILE A 93 -3.91 2.28 17.09
C ILE A 93 -2.73 3.22 16.91
N GLN A 94 -1.97 3.02 15.83
CA GLN A 94 -0.84 3.88 15.51
C GLN A 94 -1.31 5.19 14.89
N SER A 95 -0.66 6.30 15.21
CA SER A 95 -0.94 7.62 14.64
C SER A 95 0.34 8.43 14.50
N TYR A 96 0.42 9.29 13.50
CA TYR A 96 1.53 10.25 13.39
C TYR A 96 1.34 11.45 14.32
N TYR A 97 0.08 11.81 14.62
CA TYR A 97 -0.35 12.91 15.48
C TYR A 97 -0.86 12.41 16.84
N ASP A 98 -1.00 13.33 17.81
CA ASP A 98 -1.50 13.01 19.16
C ASP A 98 -3.01 12.68 19.19
N LYS A 99 -3.74 12.88 18.09
CA LYS A 99 -5.16 12.53 17.93
C LYS A 99 -5.45 11.90 16.56
N ARG A 100 -6.31 10.89 16.51
CA ARG A 100 -6.74 10.21 15.26
C ARG A 100 -8.23 9.85 15.31
N ILE A 101 -8.93 9.98 14.19
CA ILE A 101 -10.30 9.48 14.04
C ILE A 101 -10.26 7.96 13.85
N VAL A 102 -11.03 7.24 14.65
CA VAL A 102 -11.13 5.77 14.62
C VAL A 102 -12.60 5.37 14.46
N GLY A 103 -12.83 4.34 13.64
CA GLY A 103 -14.15 3.73 13.44
C GLY A 103 -14.15 2.30 13.99
N CYS A 104 -15.04 2.00 14.93
CA CYS A 104 -15.24 0.65 15.46
C CYS A 104 -16.49 0.01 14.82
N PRO A 105 -16.33 -1.06 14.01
CA PRO A 105 -17.45 -1.82 13.44
C PRO A 105 -17.99 -2.93 14.38
N GLY A 106 -17.45 -3.06 15.59
CA GLY A 106 -17.77 -4.14 16.52
C GLY A 106 -16.85 -5.37 16.40
N GLY A 107 -17.19 -6.39 17.20
CA GLY A 107 -16.52 -7.68 17.28
C GLY A 107 -17.14 -8.75 16.36
N GLU A 108 -16.74 -10.01 16.55
CA GLU A 108 -17.37 -11.15 15.88
C GLU A 108 -18.57 -11.65 16.70
N GLY A 109 -19.70 -11.94 16.05
CA GLY A 109 -20.88 -12.52 16.71
C GLY A 109 -21.85 -11.47 17.24
N GLU A 110 -22.17 -11.53 18.54
CA GLU A 110 -23.17 -10.66 19.17
C GLU A 110 -22.69 -9.21 19.36
N ASP A 111 -21.38 -8.98 19.26
CA ASP A 111 -20.75 -7.67 19.40
C ASP A 111 -20.62 -6.90 18.06
N GLU A 112 -21.25 -7.39 16.97
CA GLU A 112 -21.31 -6.71 15.68
C GLU A 112 -22.30 -5.53 15.74
N HIS A 113 -21.90 -4.35 15.27
CA HIS A 113 -22.76 -3.16 15.24
C HIS A 113 -22.38 -2.19 14.12
N ASP A 114 -23.24 -1.19 13.88
CA ASP A 114 -22.93 -0.11 12.92
C ASP A 114 -21.67 0.66 13.33
N VAL A 115 -20.92 1.18 12.36
CA VAL A 115 -19.63 1.83 12.62
C VAL A 115 -19.80 3.06 13.52
N VAL A 116 -19.19 2.99 14.70
CA VAL A 116 -19.11 4.13 15.63
C VAL A 116 -17.79 4.86 15.40
N TRP A 117 -17.88 6.13 15.05
CA TRP A 117 -16.73 7.01 14.83
C TRP A 117 -16.45 7.86 16.07
N PHE A 118 -15.18 7.95 16.47
CA PHE A 118 -14.76 8.77 17.61
C PHE A 118 -13.35 9.32 17.43
N TRP A 119 -13.04 10.37 18.19
CA TRP A 119 -11.70 10.90 18.33
C TRP A 119 -10.95 10.12 19.39
N LEU A 120 -9.84 9.48 19.01
CA LEU A 120 -8.93 8.83 19.93
C LEU A 120 -7.75 9.76 20.20
N GLU A 121 -7.49 10.07 21.47
CA GLU A 121 -6.42 10.96 21.91
C GLU A 121 -5.31 10.17 22.62
N LYS A 122 -4.07 10.62 22.48
CA LYS A 122 -2.92 10.07 23.19
C LYS A 122 -3.13 10.14 24.70
N GLY A 123 -2.81 9.04 25.39
CA GLY A 123 -2.90 8.95 26.85
C GLY A 123 -4.32 8.86 27.43
N LYS A 124 -5.36 8.92 26.58
CA LYS A 124 -6.75 8.75 26.99
C LYS A 124 -7.35 7.52 26.29
N PRO A 125 -7.36 6.35 26.95
CA PRO A 125 -8.04 5.18 26.40
C PRO A 125 -9.52 5.49 26.11
N HIS A 126 -10.02 5.03 24.98
CA HIS A 126 -11.43 5.16 24.62
C HIS A 126 -12.11 3.79 24.66
N GLU A 127 -13.29 3.73 25.25
CA GLU A 127 -14.14 2.55 25.28
C GLU A 127 -15.30 2.75 24.30
N CYS A 128 -15.51 1.80 23.40
CA CYS A 128 -16.65 1.85 22.48
C CYS A 128 -17.97 1.70 23.26
N PRO A 129 -18.96 2.59 23.08
CA PRO A 129 -20.20 2.54 23.84
C PRO A 129 -21.13 1.36 23.51
N VAL A 130 -20.83 0.59 22.46
CA VAL A 130 -21.68 -0.52 22.00
C VAL A 130 -21.02 -1.88 22.32
N CYS A 131 -19.85 -2.16 21.75
CA CYS A 131 -19.13 -3.42 22.00
C CYS A 131 -18.23 -3.41 23.23
N SER A 132 -18.06 -2.28 23.93
CA SER A 132 -17.17 -2.16 25.10
C SER A 132 -15.69 -2.48 24.80
N GLN A 133 -15.27 -2.38 23.54
CA GLN A 133 -13.87 -2.54 23.14
C GLN A 133 -13.03 -1.34 23.57
N TYR A 134 -11.83 -1.61 24.10
CA TYR A 134 -10.87 -0.59 24.52
C TYR A 134 -9.85 -0.28 23.42
N PHE A 135 -9.60 1.01 23.20
CA PHE A 135 -8.65 1.53 22.22
C PHE A 135 -7.64 2.46 22.89
N VAL A 136 -6.37 2.35 22.50
CA VAL A 136 -5.28 3.23 22.93
C VAL A 136 -4.49 3.70 21.72
N LEU A 137 -4.09 4.97 21.72
CA LEU A 137 -3.31 5.57 20.65
C LEU A 137 -1.81 5.53 20.96
N GLU A 138 -1.04 5.00 20.02
CA GLU A 138 0.42 5.03 20.01
C GLU A 138 0.92 6.00 18.93
N VAL A 139 1.77 6.96 19.33
CA VAL A 139 2.32 7.95 18.41
C VAL A 139 3.64 7.44 17.84
N ILE A 140 3.70 7.29 16.51
CA ILE A 140 4.89 6.80 15.77
C ILE A 140 5.70 7.92 15.09
N GLY A 141 5.22 9.16 15.16
CA GLY A 141 5.82 10.34 14.53
C GLY A 141 6.23 11.42 15.53
N GLU A 142 6.32 12.65 15.04
CA GLU A 142 6.64 13.84 15.85
C GLU A 142 5.53 14.17 16.88
N GLY A 143 4.31 13.68 16.65
CA GLY A 143 3.14 14.00 17.47
C GLY A 143 2.59 15.38 17.17
N GLY A 144 1.91 15.97 18.15
CA GLY A 144 1.26 17.28 18.04
C GLY A 144 -0.19 17.20 17.54
N PRO A 145 -0.90 18.34 17.60
CA PRO A 145 -2.28 18.42 17.18
C PRO A 145 -2.37 18.39 15.63
N PRO A 146 -3.35 17.66 15.07
CA PRO A 146 -3.43 17.43 13.63
C PRO A 146 -3.80 18.68 12.81
N ASP A 147 -4.29 19.74 13.44
CA ASP A 147 -4.66 21.02 12.83
C ASP A 147 -3.51 22.03 12.76
N GLY A 148 -2.36 21.73 13.39
CA GLY A 148 -1.16 22.57 13.34
C GLY A 148 -1.26 23.86 14.16
N HIS A 149 -2.34 24.05 14.91
CA HIS A 149 -2.48 25.13 15.88
C HIS A 149 -2.07 24.57 17.24
N GLY A 150 -0.85 24.91 17.70
CA GLY A 150 -0.46 24.61 19.07
C GLY A 150 -1.40 25.29 20.05
N ASP A 151 -1.64 24.67 21.21
CA ASP A 151 -2.39 25.28 22.31
C ASP A 151 -1.55 26.43 22.92
N GLU A 152 -1.39 27.54 22.18
CA GLU A 152 -0.77 28.78 22.65
C GLU A 152 -1.84 29.71 23.22
N ASP A 153 -2.64 29.29 24.20
CA ASP A 153 -3.49 30.21 24.97
C ASP A 153 -3.80 29.61 26.35
N ASP A 154 -3.17 30.15 27.40
CA ASP A 154 -3.81 30.60 28.66
C ASP A 154 -2.75 30.80 29.78
N HIS A 155 -2.30 32.05 29.93
CA HIS A 155 -1.63 32.58 31.12
C HIS A 155 -2.51 33.63 31.81
#